data_AF-A0A820E968-F1
#
_entry.id   AF-A0A820E968-F1
#
_cell.length_a   1.000
_cell.length_b   1.000
_cell.length_c   1.000
_cell.angle_alpha   90.00
_cell.angle_beta   90.00
_cell.angle_gamma   90.00
#
_symmetry.space_group_name_H-M   'P 1'
#
loop_
_entity.id
_entity.type
_entity.pdbx_description
1 polymer ?
#
loop_
_entity_poly.entity_id
_entity_poly.type
_entity_poly.pdbx_seq_one_letter_code
_entity_poly.pdbx_strand_id
1 'polypeptide(L)'
;IDKHSWGYIRTSGVNDYLTIQEILYQIITTVSTGGNVLINVGPTSYGKISPIYEEHLRQMGSWLKVNGEAIYNSIPWKYQNDTINKNVCFSLSFQKNTIELILGAPISSSNTSITLLGSDVGSLNWRSAGTSGGIVIELSNIKICSFASNWAWVFKLQNVTPKQTNEK
;
A
#
# COMPACT_ATOMS: atom_id res chain seq x y z
N ILE A 1 12.92 -4.91 -11.10
CA ILE A 1 12.80 -6.21 -10.38
C ILE A 1 14.19 -6.69 -10.03
N ASP A 2 15.09 -6.84 -11.00
CA ASP A 2 16.52 -6.94 -10.72
C ASP A 2 17.05 -5.59 -10.17
N LYS A 3 17.96 -5.65 -9.18
CA LYS A 3 18.53 -4.48 -8.50
C LYS A 3 19.68 -3.84 -9.27
N HIS A 4 20.30 -4.58 -10.18
CA HIS A 4 21.60 -4.22 -10.76
C HIS A 4 21.56 -4.07 -12.29
N SER A 5 20.51 -4.57 -12.95
CA SER A 5 20.48 -4.64 -14.41
C SER A 5 19.11 -4.42 -15.05
N TRP A 6 19.13 -3.89 -16.27
CA TRP A 6 17.99 -3.85 -17.18
C TRP A 6 17.86 -5.13 -18.02
N GLY A 7 18.97 -5.79 -18.33
CA GLY A 7 19.03 -7.02 -19.12
C GLY A 7 19.20 -8.28 -18.26
N TYR A 8 19.00 -9.44 -18.85
CA TYR A 8 19.17 -10.72 -18.17
C TYR A 8 20.65 -11.02 -17.85
N ILE A 9 20.94 -11.25 -16.56
CA ILE A 9 22.25 -11.69 -16.06
C ILE A 9 22.12 -13.14 -15.58
N ARG A 10 22.94 -14.04 -16.12
CA ARG A 10 22.91 -15.48 -15.80
C ARG A 10 23.41 -15.80 -14.40
N THR A 11 24.27 -14.96 -13.85
CA THR A 11 24.92 -15.14 -12.55
C THR A 11 24.15 -14.51 -11.40
N SER A 12 23.02 -13.82 -11.66
CA SER A 12 22.20 -13.22 -10.62
C SER A 12 21.62 -14.30 -9.71
N GLY A 13 21.85 -14.15 -8.41
CA GLY A 13 21.23 -14.96 -7.37
C GLY A 13 19.90 -14.36 -6.89
N VAL A 14 19.21 -15.07 -5.99
CA VAL A 14 17.90 -14.65 -5.46
C VAL A 14 17.97 -13.27 -4.78
N ASN A 15 19.08 -12.96 -4.11
CA ASN A 15 19.26 -11.71 -3.36
C ASN A 15 19.46 -10.48 -4.27
N ASP A 16 19.78 -10.69 -5.55
CA ASP A 16 19.97 -9.63 -6.54
C ASP A 16 18.62 -9.12 -7.09
N TYR A 17 17.52 -9.76 -6.72
CA TYR A 17 16.17 -9.35 -7.06
C TYR A 17 15.51 -8.65 -5.87
N LEU A 18 14.70 -7.64 -6.16
CA LEU A 18 13.78 -7.06 -5.19
C LEU A 18 12.73 -8.11 -4.82
N THR A 19 12.45 -8.21 -3.52
CA THR A 19 11.29 -8.92 -3.00
C THR A 19 10.00 -8.26 -3.47
N ILE A 20 8.91 -9.01 -3.46
CA ILE A 20 7.59 -8.46 -3.78
C ILE A 20 7.18 -7.30 -2.85
N GLN A 21 7.56 -7.34 -1.58
CA GLN A 21 7.31 -6.24 -0.63
C GLN A 21 8.05 -4.97 -1.06
N GLU A 22 9.31 -5.07 -1.48
CA GLU A 22 10.08 -3.93 -1.99
C GLU A 22 9.50 -3.38 -3.31
N ILE A 23 9.05 -4.27 -4.21
CA ILE A 23 8.41 -3.87 -5.47
C ILE A 23 7.11 -3.11 -5.19
N LEU A 24 6.24 -3.67 -4.34
CA LEU A 24 4.99 -3.00 -3.96
C LEU A 24 5.27 -1.68 -3.27
N TYR A 25 6.29 -1.60 -2.40
CA TYR A 25 6.74 -0.36 -1.78
C TYR A 25 7.08 0.72 -2.80
N GLN A 26 7.90 0.41 -3.80
CA GLN A 26 8.21 1.39 -4.84
C GLN A 26 6.97 1.83 -5.62
N ILE A 27 6.07 0.91 -5.96
CA ILE A 27 4.85 1.24 -6.70
C ILE A 27 4.00 2.24 -5.91
N ILE A 28 3.76 1.89 -4.65
CA ILE A 28 2.90 2.62 -3.74
C ILE A 28 3.45 4.01 -3.45
N THR A 29 4.73 4.13 -3.12
CA THR A 29 5.36 5.43 -2.84
C THR A 29 5.37 6.32 -4.08
N THR A 30 5.60 5.74 -5.26
CA THR A 30 5.60 6.51 -6.52
C THR A 30 4.21 7.04 -6.83
N VAL A 31 3.18 6.19 -6.73
CA VAL A 31 1.80 6.60 -7.02
C VAL A 31 1.27 7.59 -5.97
N SER A 32 1.63 7.43 -4.69
CA SER A 32 1.23 8.38 -3.63
C SER A 32 1.81 9.79 -3.83
N THR A 33 2.87 9.92 -4.63
CA THR A 33 3.49 11.21 -4.98
C THR A 33 3.08 11.72 -6.35
N GLY A 34 2.19 11.03 -7.06
CA GLY A 34 1.65 11.43 -8.36
C GLY A 34 2.50 10.95 -9.55
N GLY A 35 3.44 10.04 -9.30
CA GLY A 35 4.26 9.43 -10.34
C GLY A 35 3.64 8.18 -10.95
N ASN A 36 4.20 7.78 -12.09
CA ASN A 36 3.89 6.51 -12.76
C ASN A 36 5.05 5.53 -12.60
N VAL A 37 4.73 4.24 -12.59
CA VAL A 37 5.72 3.18 -12.40
C VAL A 37 5.80 2.33 -13.67
N LEU A 38 7.03 2.10 -14.14
CA LEU A 38 7.32 1.20 -15.24
C LEU A 38 8.19 0.05 -14.73
N ILE A 39 7.66 -1.17 -14.83
CA ILE A 39 8.36 -2.37 -14.36
C ILE A 39 9.10 -3.02 -15.52
N ASN A 40 10.43 -3.06 -15.41
CA ASN A 40 11.30 -3.71 -16.40
C ASN A 40 11.37 -5.24 -16.22
N VAL A 41 11.49 -5.95 -17.35
CA VAL A 41 11.73 -7.39 -17.44
C VAL A 41 12.83 -7.63 -18.48
N GLY A 42 13.91 -8.32 -18.09
CA GLY A 42 14.95 -8.77 -19.01
C GLY A 42 14.74 -10.24 -19.39
N PRO A 43 14.27 -10.56 -20.62
CA PRO A 43 14.15 -11.94 -21.06
C PRO A 43 15.51 -12.63 -21.20
N THR A 44 15.53 -13.94 -21.07
CA THR A 44 16.68 -14.78 -21.40
C THR A 44 17.01 -14.70 -22.89
N SER A 45 18.21 -15.16 -23.29
CA SER A 45 18.62 -15.24 -24.70
C SER A 45 17.70 -16.11 -25.57
N TYR A 46 16.87 -16.96 -24.96
CA TYR A 46 15.87 -17.78 -25.65
C TYR A 46 14.50 -17.10 -25.74
N GLY A 47 14.40 -15.81 -25.38
CA GLY A 47 13.15 -15.05 -25.39
C GLY A 47 12.17 -15.41 -24.27
N LYS A 48 12.60 -16.17 -23.25
CA LYS A 48 11.76 -16.54 -22.10
C LYS A 48 11.96 -15.60 -20.91
N ILE A 49 10.88 -15.25 -20.22
CA ILE A 49 10.94 -14.57 -18.91
C ILE A 49 11.42 -15.58 -17.86
N SER A 50 12.36 -15.17 -17.02
CA SER A 50 12.89 -16.03 -15.95
C SER A 50 11.81 -16.28 -14.87
N PRO A 51 11.74 -17.48 -14.26
CA PRO A 51 10.70 -17.83 -13.29
C PRO A 51 10.53 -16.84 -12.14
N ILE A 52 11.62 -16.24 -11.65
CA ILE A 52 11.56 -15.26 -10.55
C ILE A 52 10.82 -13.97 -10.96
N TYR A 53 10.98 -13.53 -12.21
CA TYR A 53 10.21 -12.39 -12.73
C TYR A 53 8.74 -12.77 -12.86
N GLU A 54 8.45 -13.96 -13.39
CA GLU A 54 7.08 -14.45 -13.53
C GLU A 54 6.37 -14.53 -12.17
N GLU A 55 7.04 -15.07 -11.15
CA GLU A 55 6.52 -15.15 -9.79
C GLU A 55 6.16 -13.76 -9.25
N HIS A 56 7.09 -12.81 -9.27
CA HIS A 56 6.84 -11.46 -8.78
C HIS A 56 5.74 -10.74 -9.57
N LEU A 57 5.69 -10.90 -10.89
CA LEU A 57 4.62 -10.32 -11.71
C LEU A 57 3.25 -10.91 -11.37
N ARG A 58 3.16 -12.22 -11.12
CA ARG A 58 1.92 -12.89 -10.70
C ARG A 58 1.50 -12.48 -9.29
N GLN A 59 2.45 -12.36 -8.36
CA GLN A 59 2.20 -11.89 -7.01
C GLN A 59 1.68 -10.44 -7.01
N MET A 60 2.34 -9.56 -7.77
CA MET A 60 1.92 -8.18 -7.98
C MET A 60 0.53 -8.11 -8.62
N GLY A 61 0.27 -8.88 -9.67
CA GLY A 61 -1.05 -8.94 -10.32
C GLY A 61 -2.15 -9.42 -9.37
N SER A 62 -1.86 -10.40 -8.51
CA SER A 62 -2.79 -10.87 -7.49
C SER A 62 -3.12 -9.78 -6.46
N TRP A 63 -2.10 -9.01 -6.06
CA TRP A 63 -2.29 -7.88 -5.15
C TRP A 63 -3.09 -6.74 -5.79
N LEU A 64 -2.75 -6.37 -7.03
CA LEU A 64 -3.43 -5.31 -7.78
C LEU A 64 -4.88 -5.68 -8.13
N LYS A 65 -5.20 -6.96 -8.30
CA LYS A 65 -6.59 -7.41 -8.50
C LYS A 65 -7.49 -7.04 -7.33
N VAL A 66 -6.95 -7.05 -6.11
CA VAL A 66 -7.67 -6.75 -4.88
C VAL A 66 -7.60 -5.25 -4.54
N ASN A 67 -6.41 -4.66 -4.67
CA ASN A 67 -6.10 -3.33 -4.15
C ASN A 67 -5.94 -2.27 -5.25
N GLY A 68 -6.23 -2.61 -6.51
CA GLY A 68 -5.97 -1.77 -7.67
C GLY A 68 -6.71 -0.45 -7.68
N GLU A 69 -7.84 -0.34 -6.96
CA GLU A 69 -8.56 0.94 -6.79
C GLU A 69 -7.68 2.02 -6.15
N ALA A 70 -6.74 1.64 -5.28
CA ALA A 70 -5.82 2.59 -4.64
C ALA A 70 -4.64 3.00 -5.53
N ILE A 71 -4.50 2.39 -6.71
CA ILE A 71 -3.39 2.62 -7.65
C ILE A 71 -3.87 3.24 -8.96
N TYR A 72 -4.89 2.66 -9.57
CA TYR A 72 -5.36 3.09 -10.88
C TYR A 72 -6.24 4.34 -10.74
N ASN A 73 -5.94 5.38 -11.53
CA ASN A 73 -6.64 6.68 -11.52
C ASN A 73 -6.67 7.35 -10.14
N SER A 74 -5.76 6.98 -9.24
CA SER A 74 -5.63 7.63 -7.94
C SER A 74 -4.97 9.00 -8.08
N ILE A 75 -5.35 9.94 -7.20
CA ILE A 75 -4.75 11.27 -7.12
C ILE A 75 -4.01 11.34 -5.77
N PRO A 76 -2.80 11.95 -5.73
CA PRO A 76 -2.08 12.15 -4.48
C PRO A 76 -2.92 12.87 -3.43
N TRP A 77 -2.85 12.38 -2.20
CA TRP A 77 -3.43 13.07 -1.06
C TRP A 77 -2.59 14.29 -0.68
N LYS A 78 -3.23 15.31 -0.07
CA LYS A 78 -2.55 16.55 0.36
C LYS A 78 -1.36 16.27 1.31
N TYR A 79 -1.47 15.23 2.13
CA TYR A 79 -0.40 14.79 3.03
C TYR A 79 0.19 13.46 2.54
N GLN A 80 1.46 13.48 2.12
CA GLN A 80 2.14 12.28 1.61
C GLN A 80 2.51 11.31 2.73
N ASN A 81 2.93 11.84 3.88
CA ASN A 81 3.21 11.07 5.09
C ASN A 81 2.24 11.51 6.20
N ASP A 82 1.69 10.56 6.95
CA ASP A 82 0.92 10.89 8.13
C ASP A 82 1.81 11.56 9.20
N THR A 83 1.22 12.50 9.96
CA THR A 83 1.94 13.27 10.99
C THR A 83 2.40 12.40 12.15
N ILE A 84 1.70 11.28 12.41
CA ILE A 84 1.99 10.37 13.52
C ILE A 84 2.77 9.16 13.02
N ASN A 85 2.38 8.59 11.88
CA ASN A 85 3.03 7.41 11.33
C ASN A 85 3.69 7.71 9.98
N LYS A 86 5.01 7.97 10.01
CA LYS A 86 5.79 8.29 8.80
C LYS A 86 5.84 7.14 7.77
N ASN A 87 5.56 5.91 8.21
CA ASN A 87 5.47 4.75 7.32
C ASN A 87 4.07 4.59 6.73
N VAL A 88 3.09 5.36 7.21
CA VAL A 88 1.77 5.47 6.60
C VAL A 88 1.81 6.63 5.62
N CYS A 89 2.28 6.30 4.41
CA CYS A 89 1.61 6.83 3.22
C CYS A 89 0.26 6.10 3.15
N PHE A 90 -0.75 6.60 2.43
CA PHE A 90 -2.04 5.88 2.27
C PHE A 90 -1.93 4.50 1.56
N SER A 91 -0.72 3.97 1.47
CA SER A 91 -0.44 2.56 1.30
C SER A 91 0.90 2.20 1.99
N LEU A 92 0.86 1.08 2.74
CA LEU A 92 1.92 0.18 3.25
C LEU A 92 2.25 0.04 4.73
N SER A 93 2.35 -1.26 5.07
CA SER A 93 3.11 -1.93 6.13
C SER A 93 2.74 -1.61 7.58
N PHE A 94 1.76 -2.36 8.08
CA PHE A 94 1.50 -2.44 9.50
C PHE A 94 2.26 -3.61 10.15
N GLN A 95 2.90 -3.35 11.30
CA GLN A 95 3.55 -4.39 12.10
C GLN A 95 2.50 -5.28 12.77
N LYS A 96 2.71 -6.60 12.72
CA LYS A 96 1.78 -7.69 13.09
C LYS A 96 1.18 -7.64 14.52
N ASN A 97 1.55 -6.69 15.38
CA ASN A 97 1.32 -6.76 16.82
C ASN A 97 0.56 -5.58 17.44
N THR A 98 0.02 -4.66 16.63
CA THR A 98 -0.70 -3.50 17.16
C THR A 98 -2.20 -3.65 16.89
N ILE A 99 -3.03 -3.40 17.89
CA ILE A 99 -4.50 -3.61 17.81
C ILE A 99 -5.17 -2.38 17.16
N GLU A 100 -4.42 -1.30 16.96
CA GLU A 100 -4.94 -0.02 16.49
C GLU A 100 -4.02 0.62 15.45
N LEU A 101 -4.61 1.26 14.44
CA LEU A 101 -3.93 2.11 13.47
C LEU A 101 -4.32 3.57 13.71
N ILE A 102 -3.34 4.42 14.02
CA ILE A 102 -3.55 5.84 14.31
C ILE A 102 -3.11 6.67 13.12
N LEU A 103 -4.00 7.55 12.65
CA LEU A 103 -3.79 8.51 11.58
C LEU A 103 -3.99 9.92 12.13
N GLY A 104 -3.04 10.83 11.97
CA GLY A 104 -3.12 12.23 12.43
C GLY A 104 -3.59 13.23 11.37
N ALA A 105 -3.41 12.92 10.08
CA ALA A 105 -3.73 13.81 8.98
C ALA A 105 -5.23 13.86 8.58
N PRO A 106 -5.99 12.75 8.56
CA PRO A 106 -7.40 12.81 8.19
C PRO A 106 -8.28 13.28 9.35
N ILE A 107 -9.20 14.19 9.06
CA ILE A 107 -10.28 14.60 9.97
C ILE A 107 -11.52 13.80 9.60
N SER A 108 -12.11 13.15 10.59
CA SER A 108 -13.35 12.40 10.46
C SER A 108 -14.58 13.29 10.57
N SER A 109 -15.69 12.84 9.99
CA SER A 109 -17.04 13.40 10.10
C SER A 109 -18.01 12.35 10.61
N SER A 110 -19.25 12.73 10.92
CA SER A 110 -20.30 11.78 11.34
C SER A 110 -20.62 10.72 10.29
N ASN A 111 -20.27 10.97 9.03
CA ASN A 111 -20.53 10.07 7.90
C ASN A 111 -19.28 9.30 7.45
N THR A 112 -18.16 9.38 8.20
CA THR A 112 -16.92 8.68 7.84
C THR A 112 -17.11 7.17 7.93
N SER A 113 -16.78 6.48 6.84
CA SER A 113 -16.71 5.03 6.77
C SER A 113 -15.29 4.60 6.44
N ILE A 114 -14.85 3.51 7.06
CA ILE A 114 -13.52 2.95 6.86
C ILE A 114 -13.69 1.47 6.56
N THR A 115 -13.12 1.01 5.44
CA THR A 115 -13.21 -0.38 4.99
C THR A 115 -11.82 -0.90 4.64
N LEU A 116 -11.62 -2.21 4.75
CA LEU A 116 -10.41 -2.88 4.30
C LEU A 116 -10.67 -3.52 2.94
N LEU A 117 -9.88 -3.16 1.92
CA LEU A 117 -10.02 -3.78 0.60
C LEU A 117 -9.64 -5.27 0.66
N GLY A 118 -10.41 -6.12 -0.03
CA GLY A 118 -10.17 -7.56 -0.06
C GLY A 118 -10.55 -8.32 1.22
N SER A 119 -11.43 -7.73 2.04
CA SER A 119 -11.93 -8.31 3.28
C SER A 119 -13.46 -8.32 3.30
N ASP A 120 -14.04 -9.39 3.86
CA ASP A 120 -15.49 -9.53 4.06
C ASP A 120 -15.98 -8.87 5.37
N VAL A 121 -15.08 -8.27 6.15
CA VAL A 121 -15.37 -7.70 7.48
C VAL A 121 -16.28 -6.45 7.43
N GLY A 122 -16.54 -5.90 6.24
CA GLY A 122 -17.38 -4.71 6.09
C GLY A 122 -16.72 -3.44 6.66
N SER A 123 -17.51 -2.56 7.26
CA SER A 123 -17.01 -1.33 7.89
C SER A 123 -16.27 -1.63 9.19
N LEU A 124 -15.07 -1.08 9.32
CA LEU A 124 -14.23 -1.20 10.50
C LEU A 124 -14.67 -0.22 11.59
N ASN A 125 -14.48 -0.65 12.84
CA ASN A 125 -14.65 0.23 13.99
C ASN A 125 -13.53 1.27 14.01
N TRP A 126 -13.89 2.52 14.25
CA TRP A 126 -12.95 3.62 14.36
C TRP A 126 -13.47 4.68 15.33
N ARG A 127 -12.56 5.50 15.84
CA ARG A 127 -12.86 6.64 16.70
C ARG A 127 -11.98 7.85 16.34
N SER A 128 -12.46 9.05 16.67
CA SER A 128 -11.66 10.27 16.48
C SER A 128 -10.53 10.34 17.52
N ALA A 129 -9.34 10.75 17.09
CA ALA A 129 -8.15 10.83 17.93
C ALA A 129 -8.11 12.08 18.87
N GLY A 130 -9.11 12.97 18.80
CA GLY A 130 -9.26 14.13 19.69
C GLY A 130 -9.55 15.45 18.97
N THR A 131 -9.45 16.56 19.70
CA THR A 131 -9.80 17.94 19.24
C THR A 131 -8.89 18.49 18.14
N SER A 132 -7.71 17.91 17.94
CA SER A 132 -6.73 18.35 16.93
C SER A 132 -6.84 17.59 15.59
N GLY A 133 -7.87 16.76 15.42
CA GLY A 133 -8.06 15.88 14.26
C GLY A 133 -7.32 14.55 14.40
N GLY A 134 -7.64 13.61 13.50
CA GLY A 134 -7.08 12.26 13.48
C GLY A 134 -8.12 11.16 13.66
N ILE A 135 -7.75 9.94 13.24
CA ILE A 135 -8.59 8.75 13.22
C ILE A 135 -7.80 7.59 13.83
N VAL A 136 -8.43 6.88 14.75
CA VAL A 136 -7.93 5.60 15.28
C VAL A 136 -8.82 4.48 14.74
N ILE A 137 -8.25 3.55 14.00
CA ILE A 137 -8.92 2.38 13.43
C ILE A 137 -8.62 1.17 14.32
N GLU A 138 -9.66 0.49 14.77
CA GLU A 138 -9.54 -0.73 15.59
C GLU A 138 -9.41 -1.96 14.70
N LEU A 139 -8.33 -2.71 14.89
CA LEU A 139 -7.98 -3.90 14.11
C LEU A 139 -8.31 -5.21 14.84
N SER A 140 -8.85 -5.14 16.06
CA SER A 140 -9.22 -6.30 16.88
C SER A 140 -10.20 -7.27 16.19
N ASN A 141 -11.10 -6.73 15.37
CA ASN A 141 -12.13 -7.50 14.65
C ASN A 141 -11.65 -8.07 13.30
N ILE A 142 -10.41 -7.79 12.91
CA ILE A 142 -9.85 -8.15 11.62
C ILE A 142 -9.22 -9.55 11.75
N LYS A 143 -9.90 -10.59 11.25
CA LYS A 143 -9.37 -11.97 11.23
C LYS A 143 -8.19 -12.08 10.26
N ILE A 144 -6.98 -12.08 10.81
CA ILE A 144 -5.70 -12.07 10.05
C ILE A 144 -5.58 -13.20 9.02
N CYS A 145 -6.27 -14.32 9.23
CA CYS A 145 -6.18 -15.50 8.38
C CYS A 145 -7.06 -15.49 7.12
N SER A 146 -7.81 -14.40 6.85
CA SER A 146 -8.77 -14.34 5.73
C SER A 146 -8.42 -13.35 4.61
N PHE A 147 -7.24 -12.72 4.63
CA PHE A 147 -6.96 -11.67 3.64
C PHE A 147 -6.52 -12.21 2.29
N ALA A 148 -7.13 -11.67 1.24
CA ALA A 148 -6.70 -11.84 -0.14
C ALA A 148 -5.34 -11.16 -0.44
N SER A 149 -4.76 -10.42 0.52
CA SER A 149 -3.53 -9.64 0.34
C SER A 149 -2.45 -10.00 1.38
N ASN A 150 -1.37 -10.64 0.90
CA ASN A 150 -0.29 -11.18 1.74
C ASN A 150 0.84 -10.19 2.05
N TRP A 151 0.92 -9.06 1.34
CA TRP A 151 2.09 -8.17 1.37
C TRP A 151 1.79 -6.75 1.84
N ALA A 152 0.61 -6.22 1.50
CA ALA A 152 0.22 -4.85 1.82
C ALA A 152 -1.29 -4.72 1.98
N TRP A 153 -1.74 -4.00 3.00
CA TRP A 153 -3.16 -3.75 3.24
C TRP A 153 -3.53 -2.33 2.82
N VAL A 154 -4.75 -2.18 2.32
CA VAL A 154 -5.30 -0.90 1.87
C VAL A 154 -6.59 -0.62 2.63
N PHE A 155 -6.57 0.45 3.42
CA PHE A 155 -7.73 0.98 4.10
C PHE A 155 -8.35 2.08 3.26
N LYS A 156 -9.61 1.90 2.87
CA LYS A 156 -10.38 2.91 2.14
C LYS A 156 -11.17 3.74 3.14
N LEU A 157 -10.82 5.02 3.22
CA LEU A 157 -11.50 6.02 4.04
C LEU A 157 -12.42 6.86 3.14
N GLN A 158 -13.68 7.00 3.53
CA GLN A 158 -14.65 7.85 2.82
C GLN A 158 -15.16 8.96 3.74
N ASN A 159 -15.56 10.09 3.16
CA ASN A 159 -16.06 11.26 3.88
C ASN A 159 -15.08 11.78 4.94
N VAL A 160 -13.79 11.83 4.58
CA VAL A 160 -12.71 12.40 5.39
C VAL A 160 -12.16 13.66 4.72
N THR A 161 -11.73 14.63 5.52
CA THR A 161 -11.10 15.86 5.01
C THR A 161 -9.64 15.92 5.45
N PRO A 162 -8.75 16.53 4.66
CA PRO A 162 -7.39 16.77 5.12
C PRO A 162 -7.44 17.80 6.26
N LYS A 163 -6.60 17.62 7.28
CA LYS A 163 -6.36 18.66 8.27
C LYS A 163 -6.05 19.99 7.57
N GLN A 164 -6.61 21.10 8.02
CA GLN A 164 -6.24 22.40 7.47
C GLN A 164 -4.89 22.79 8.08
N THR A 165 -3.82 22.77 7.28
CA THR A 165 -2.64 23.57 7.59
C THR A 165 -2.92 25.01 7.19
N ASN A 166 -2.82 25.93 8.17
CA ASN A 166 -2.72 27.35 7.89
C ASN A 166 -1.41 27.59 7.13
N GLU A 167 -1.45 27.46 5.80
CA GLU A 167 -0.35 27.86 4.93
C GLU A 167 -0.45 29.37 4.69
N LYS A 168 0.63 30.08 5.04
CA LYS A 168 0.92 31.46 4.66
C LYS A 168 1.42 31.50 3.23
#